data_AF-A0A8T5N7N3-F1
#
_entry.id   AF-A0A8T5N7N3-F1
#
_cell.length_a   1.000
_cell.length_b   1.000
_cell.length_c   1.000
_cell.angle_alpha   90.00
_cell.angle_beta   90.00
_cell.angle_gamma   90.00
#
_symmetry.space_group_name_H-M   'P 1'
#
loop_
_entity.id
_entity.type
_entity.pdbx_description
1 polymer ?
#
loop_
_entity_poly.entity_id
_entity_poly.type
_entity_poly.pdbx_seq_one_letter_code
_entity_poly.pdbx_strand_id
1 'polypeptide(L)'
;MEGRGEGTKGIYGTFRIHLGAKGAPHPETFGGKNMGDLEKNSLDTGNYKRNKKKIWLIFSVIVVIAIIINSSIGWFFFFRPLSIEEIQNKSFKAGDVVKLSGTITNISTYHTNYQTFSVLILDNHELLPITVNESNYKIGDNYHTKLKFQNYYFNGNQMVSASELIHSYMALPAAIGQVMDDVSYVRGFSFNLTSNSNNTIEYRLIQNNASYPLSDFNVSLRKGGLFEINQTINNLNYPVLFAMEYVQVMGDYDKESEIDYMSSLEDGISNNNMITFIDVNSDNLISDSDIFRIHLPATQNHAIIETYELILNDKLAEGSEFPGGGKYIINWYDGAYQSYSY
;
A
#
# COMPACT_ATOMS: atom_id res chain seq x y z
N MET A 1 39.13 -30.28 -26.85
CA MET A 1 39.92 -31.27 -26.09
C MET A 1 39.35 -31.26 -24.69
N GLU A 2 38.47 -32.23 -24.42
CA GLU A 2 38.71 -33.34 -23.47
C GLU A 2 38.53 -32.83 -22.03
N GLY A 3 37.64 -33.36 -21.19
CA GLY A 3 36.92 -34.63 -21.23
C GLY A 3 37.11 -35.36 -19.90
N ARG A 4 35.99 -35.80 -19.30
CA ARG A 4 35.85 -36.74 -18.17
C ARG A 4 36.26 -36.21 -16.79
N GLY A 5 35.54 -36.48 -15.70
CA GLY A 5 34.45 -37.42 -15.44
C GLY A 5 34.80 -38.25 -14.20
N GLU A 6 33.88 -38.28 -13.21
CA GLU A 6 33.70 -39.25 -12.09
C GLU A 6 33.02 -38.48 -10.93
N GLY A 7 31.94 -38.90 -10.25
CA GLY A 7 31.21 -40.15 -10.25
C GLY A 7 31.18 -40.77 -8.84
N THR A 8 30.27 -40.37 -7.96
CA THR A 8 29.85 -41.12 -6.73
C THR A 8 28.56 -40.48 -6.18
N LYS A 9 27.36 -41.04 -6.39
CA LYS A 9 26.65 -42.12 -5.67
C LYS A 9 26.33 -41.86 -4.18
N GLY A 10 25.01 -41.84 -3.89
CA GLY A 10 24.38 -42.16 -2.61
C GLY A 10 23.80 -40.94 -1.87
N ILE A 11 22.64 -40.97 -1.19
CA ILE A 11 21.70 -42.03 -0.79
C ILE A 11 20.34 -41.35 -0.55
N TYR A 12 19.27 -41.84 -1.20
CA TYR A 12 17.89 -41.48 -0.84
C TYR A 12 17.45 -42.31 0.37
N GLY A 13 17.22 -41.65 1.50
CA GLY A 13 16.68 -42.27 2.71
C GLY A 13 15.16 -42.31 2.68
N THR A 14 14.60 -43.43 2.23
CA THR A 14 13.16 -43.73 2.34
C THR A 14 12.90 -44.46 3.66
N PHE A 15 12.19 -43.82 4.59
CA PHE A 15 11.72 -44.46 5.82
C PHE A 15 10.63 -45.51 5.49
N ARG A 16 10.97 -46.80 5.67
CA ARG A 16 10.00 -47.91 5.74
C ARG A 16 9.81 -48.30 7.20
N ILE A 17 8.60 -48.12 7.72
CA ILE A 17 8.20 -48.69 9.01
C ILE A 17 7.83 -50.16 8.79
N HIS A 18 8.57 -51.03 9.48
CA HIS A 18 8.32 -52.45 9.66
C HIS A 18 7.03 -52.66 10.47
N LEU A 19 6.08 -53.42 9.93
CA LEU A 19 5.10 -54.16 10.73
C LEU A 19 5.36 -55.65 10.51
N GLY A 20 5.78 -56.32 11.58
CA GLY A 20 6.22 -57.70 11.58
C GLY A 20 5.12 -58.69 11.20
N ALA A 21 5.42 -59.51 10.19
CA ALA A 21 4.69 -60.73 9.92
C ALA A 21 5.14 -61.81 10.92
N LYS A 22 4.25 -62.20 11.83
CA LYS A 22 4.43 -63.36 12.72
C LYS A 22 3.71 -64.55 12.10
N GLY A 23 4.48 -65.60 11.77
CA GLY A 23 4.04 -66.99 11.79
C GLY A 23 3.19 -67.49 10.64
N ALA A 24 3.84 -68.06 9.62
CA ALA A 24 3.26 -69.16 8.84
C ALA A 24 3.45 -70.48 9.61
N PRO A 25 2.52 -71.44 9.51
CA PRO A 25 2.84 -72.85 9.61
C PRO A 25 2.68 -73.55 8.25
N HIS A 26 3.70 -74.33 7.89
CA HIS A 26 3.71 -75.35 6.82
C HIS A 26 2.81 -76.55 7.21
N PRO A 27 2.53 -77.51 6.30
CA PRO A 27 1.34 -78.35 6.27
C PRO A 27 1.68 -79.79 6.70
N GLU A 28 0.72 -80.70 6.44
CA GLU A 28 0.77 -82.15 6.61
C GLU A 28 0.37 -82.63 8.02
N THR A 29 -0.53 -83.60 8.24
CA THR A 29 -1.33 -84.46 7.36
C THR A 29 -2.35 -85.23 8.22
N PHE A 30 -3.45 -85.67 7.59
CA PHE A 30 -4.29 -86.85 7.87
C PHE A 30 -4.91 -87.08 9.27
N GLY A 31 -6.25 -87.14 9.28
CA GLY A 31 -6.99 -87.88 10.30
C GLY A 31 -8.52 -87.78 10.15
N GLY A 32 -9.14 -88.86 9.69
CA GLY A 32 -10.51 -89.24 10.11
C GLY A 32 -11.69 -88.63 9.35
N LYS A 33 -12.23 -89.40 8.41
CA LYS A 33 -13.61 -89.27 7.92
C LYS A 33 -14.60 -89.36 9.10
N ASN A 34 -15.55 -88.44 9.17
CA ASN A 34 -16.91 -88.74 9.59
C ASN A 34 -17.87 -88.19 8.53
N MET A 35 -18.52 -89.12 7.84
CA MET A 35 -19.69 -88.90 6.99
C MET A 35 -20.89 -88.73 7.93
N GLY A 36 -21.42 -87.52 7.98
CA GLY A 36 -22.58 -87.20 8.81
C GLY A 36 -22.55 -85.71 9.11
N ASP A 37 -23.08 -84.92 8.17
CA ASP A 37 -23.57 -83.54 8.29
C ASP A 37 -23.38 -82.78 6.96
N LEU A 38 -23.91 -83.37 5.89
CA LEU A 38 -24.20 -82.67 4.64
C LEU A 38 -25.63 -82.12 4.70
N GLU A 39 -25.96 -81.32 5.71
CA GLU A 39 -27.18 -80.51 5.71
C GLU A 39 -27.19 -79.50 6.87
N LYS A 40 -26.59 -78.33 6.64
CA LYS A 40 -26.96 -77.01 7.22
C LYS A 40 -26.03 -75.91 6.72
N ASN A 41 -25.97 -75.75 5.40
CA ASN A 41 -25.58 -74.48 4.79
C ASN A 41 -26.84 -73.66 4.53
N SER A 42 -27.48 -73.18 5.59
CA SER A 42 -28.38 -72.03 5.50
C SER A 42 -28.47 -71.37 6.88
N LEU A 43 -28.43 -70.04 6.88
CA LEU A 43 -28.57 -69.14 8.04
C LEU A 43 -27.29 -68.81 8.83
N ASP A 44 -26.40 -68.00 8.24
CA ASP A 44 -26.17 -66.65 8.80
C ASP A 44 -25.76 -65.61 7.73
N THR A 45 -26.40 -65.66 6.56
CA THR A 45 -26.28 -64.60 5.54
C THR A 45 -26.98 -63.31 5.96
N GLY A 46 -27.80 -63.37 7.02
CA GLY A 46 -28.49 -62.24 7.62
C GLY A 46 -27.53 -61.30 8.35
N ASN A 47 -26.77 -61.79 9.34
CA ASN A 47 -25.84 -60.94 10.11
C ASN A 47 -24.65 -60.45 9.29
N TYR A 48 -24.12 -61.27 8.37
CA TYR A 48 -22.99 -60.85 7.53
C TYR A 48 -23.37 -59.74 6.53
N LYS A 49 -24.56 -59.81 5.91
CA LYS A 49 -25.08 -58.71 5.07
C LYS A 49 -25.46 -57.48 5.89
N ARG A 50 -26.01 -57.64 7.10
CA ARG A 50 -26.36 -56.52 8.00
C ARG A 50 -25.12 -55.80 8.53
N ASN A 51 -24.07 -56.55 8.87
CA ASN A 51 -22.78 -56.01 9.32
C ASN A 51 -22.01 -55.35 8.17
N LYS A 52 -22.02 -55.93 6.95
CA LYS A 52 -21.49 -55.24 5.76
C LYS A 52 -22.23 -53.93 5.47
N LYS A 53 -23.57 -53.92 5.55
CA LYS A 53 -24.36 -52.68 5.39
C LYS A 53 -24.06 -51.66 6.48
N LYS A 54 -23.89 -52.08 7.75
CA LYS A 54 -23.47 -51.19 8.85
C LYS A 54 -22.07 -50.64 8.65
N ILE A 55 -21.10 -51.46 8.25
CA ILE A 55 -19.72 -51.04 7.97
C ILE A 55 -19.69 -50.06 6.79
N TRP A 56 -20.45 -50.35 5.73
CA TRP A 56 -20.54 -49.46 4.57
C TRP A 56 -21.24 -48.15 4.90
N LEU A 57 -22.27 -48.19 5.75
CA LEU A 57 -22.96 -47.00 6.26
C LEU A 57 -22.03 -46.14 7.13
N ILE A 58 -21.28 -46.75 8.06
CA ILE A 58 -20.28 -46.05 8.89
C ILE A 58 -19.20 -45.44 8.00
N PHE A 59 -18.69 -46.18 7.02
CA PHE A 59 -17.70 -45.68 6.08
C PHE A 59 -18.23 -44.49 5.26
N SER A 60 -19.46 -44.59 4.74
CA SER A 60 -20.09 -43.49 4.01
C SER A 60 -20.31 -42.25 4.88
N VAL A 61 -20.67 -42.41 6.16
CA VAL A 61 -20.81 -41.29 7.10
C VAL A 61 -19.45 -40.64 7.36
N ILE A 62 -18.39 -41.41 7.56
CA ILE A 62 -17.03 -40.88 7.76
C ILE A 62 -16.56 -40.11 6.52
N VAL A 63 -16.79 -40.64 5.32
CA VAL A 63 -16.43 -39.95 4.06
C VAL A 63 -17.19 -38.64 3.91
N VAL A 64 -18.50 -38.65 4.19
CA VAL A 64 -19.32 -37.42 4.15
C VAL A 64 -18.84 -36.39 5.17
N ILE A 65 -18.54 -36.81 6.40
CA ILE A 65 -17.99 -35.93 7.44
C ILE A 65 -16.62 -35.38 7.00
N ALA A 66 -15.73 -36.21 6.45
CA ALA A 66 -14.43 -35.76 5.95
C ALA A 66 -14.56 -34.77 4.79
N ILE A 67 -15.52 -34.98 3.88
CA ILE A 67 -15.83 -34.04 2.78
C ILE A 67 -16.36 -32.72 3.36
N ILE A 68 -17.29 -32.77 4.32
CA ILE A 68 -17.84 -31.57 4.96
C ILE A 68 -16.72 -30.82 5.68
N ILE A 69 -15.91 -31.50 6.50
CA ILE A 69 -14.78 -30.88 7.22
C ILE A 69 -13.79 -30.26 6.24
N ASN A 70 -13.36 -30.99 5.20
CA ASN A 70 -12.44 -30.44 4.19
C ASN A 70 -13.07 -29.28 3.39
N SER A 71 -14.37 -29.32 3.12
CA SER A 71 -15.07 -28.24 2.42
C SER A 71 -15.26 -27.01 3.31
N SER A 72 -15.52 -27.20 4.61
CA SER A 72 -15.63 -26.12 5.59
C SER A 72 -14.26 -25.51 5.90
N ILE A 73 -13.21 -26.32 6.01
CA ILE A 73 -11.82 -25.85 6.14
C ILE A 73 -11.41 -25.09 4.88
N GLY A 74 -11.64 -25.66 3.69
CA GLY A 74 -11.41 -24.97 2.42
C GLY A 74 -12.18 -23.66 2.33
N TRP A 75 -13.45 -23.65 2.73
CA TRP A 75 -14.25 -22.42 2.77
C TRP A 75 -13.68 -21.37 3.72
N PHE A 76 -13.29 -21.78 4.93
CA PHE A 76 -12.72 -20.89 5.93
C PHE A 76 -11.38 -20.32 5.50
N PHE A 77 -10.52 -21.10 4.84
CA PHE A 77 -9.22 -20.60 4.38
C PHE A 77 -9.30 -19.77 3.10
N PHE A 78 -10.25 -20.05 2.20
CA PHE A 78 -10.32 -19.37 0.90
C PHE A 78 -11.34 -18.23 0.80
N PHE A 79 -12.39 -18.19 1.63
CA PHE A 79 -13.48 -17.23 1.48
C PHE A 79 -13.79 -16.38 2.71
N ARG A 80 -13.08 -16.58 3.82
CA ARG A 80 -13.25 -15.70 5.00
C ARG A 80 -12.74 -14.29 4.70
N PRO A 81 -13.35 -13.25 5.29
CA PRO A 81 -12.71 -11.94 5.36
C PRO A 81 -11.36 -12.04 6.06
N LEU A 82 -10.35 -11.39 5.50
CA LEU A 82 -9.04 -11.21 6.11
C LEU A 82 -9.12 -10.07 7.12
N SER A 83 -8.31 -10.13 8.18
CA SER A 83 -8.07 -8.97 9.06
C SER A 83 -7.04 -8.01 8.44
N ILE A 84 -6.94 -6.79 8.97
CA ILE A 84 -5.90 -5.85 8.53
C ILE A 84 -4.48 -6.40 8.74
N GLU A 85 -4.21 -7.07 9.85
CA GLU A 85 -2.91 -7.70 10.11
C GLU A 85 -2.51 -8.70 9.00
N GLU A 86 -3.46 -9.52 8.54
CA GLU A 86 -3.20 -10.49 7.47
C GLU A 86 -2.97 -9.80 6.13
N ILE A 87 -3.67 -8.70 5.90
CA ILE A 87 -3.53 -7.88 4.70
C ILE A 87 -2.15 -7.20 4.70
N GLN A 88 -1.70 -6.64 5.82
CA GLN A 88 -0.38 -6.01 5.94
C GLN A 88 0.77 -6.98 5.63
N ASN A 89 0.67 -8.23 6.07
CA ASN A 89 1.73 -9.21 5.97
C ASN A 89 1.74 -10.03 4.67
N LYS A 90 0.80 -9.77 3.76
CA LYS A 90 0.64 -10.52 2.51
C LYS A 90 1.01 -9.67 1.29
N SER A 91 1.62 -10.30 0.30
CA SER A 91 1.82 -9.70 -1.02
C SER A 91 0.60 -9.93 -1.92
N PHE A 92 0.23 -8.89 -2.65
CA PHE A 92 -0.89 -8.87 -3.59
C PHE A 92 -0.42 -8.56 -5.01
N LYS A 93 -1.24 -8.94 -5.98
CA LYS A 93 -1.06 -8.61 -7.39
C LYS A 93 -2.22 -7.74 -7.86
N ALA A 94 -1.96 -6.90 -8.86
CA ALA A 94 -3.03 -6.17 -9.52
C ALA A 94 -4.07 -7.16 -10.09
N GLY A 95 -5.35 -6.88 -9.84
CA GLY A 95 -6.48 -7.76 -10.14
C GLY A 95 -6.94 -8.62 -8.96
N ASP A 96 -6.15 -8.72 -7.87
CA ASP A 96 -6.59 -9.44 -6.67
C ASP A 96 -7.80 -8.74 -6.03
N VAL A 97 -8.78 -9.53 -5.58
CA VAL A 97 -9.93 -9.05 -4.83
C VAL A 97 -10.06 -9.84 -3.53
N VAL A 98 -10.00 -9.14 -2.40
CA VAL A 98 -10.10 -9.75 -1.07
C VAL A 98 -11.20 -9.11 -0.25
N LYS A 99 -11.85 -9.89 0.62
CA LYS A 99 -12.78 -9.36 1.61
C LYS A 99 -12.00 -8.98 2.86
N LEU A 100 -12.28 -7.81 3.40
CA LEU A 100 -11.73 -7.29 4.66
C LEU A 100 -12.86 -7.18 5.70
N SER A 101 -12.54 -7.52 6.94
CA SER A 101 -13.38 -7.22 8.11
C SER A 101 -12.51 -6.80 9.29
N GLY A 102 -13.00 -5.85 10.09
CA GLY A 102 -12.34 -5.38 11.31
C GLY A 102 -13.25 -4.45 12.12
N THR A 103 -12.90 -4.20 13.38
CA THR A 103 -13.62 -3.27 14.25
C THR A 103 -13.05 -1.87 14.11
N ILE A 104 -13.91 -0.87 13.95
CA ILE A 104 -13.49 0.54 13.87
C ILE A 104 -13.00 1.00 15.24
N THR A 105 -11.75 1.42 15.33
CA THR A 105 -11.15 1.91 16.58
C THR A 105 -10.92 3.41 16.58
N ASN A 106 -10.79 4.04 15.40
CA ASN A 106 -10.69 5.49 15.27
C ASN A 106 -11.29 5.96 13.94
N ILE A 107 -11.74 7.22 13.91
CA ILE A 107 -12.33 7.88 12.75
C ILE A 107 -11.73 9.28 12.66
N SER A 108 -11.19 9.63 11.50
CA SER A 108 -10.67 10.98 11.22
C SER A 108 -11.26 11.50 9.91
N THR A 109 -11.55 12.80 9.85
CA THR A 109 -12.13 13.44 8.66
C THR A 109 -11.10 14.37 8.05
N TYR A 110 -10.92 14.28 6.73
CA TYR A 110 -9.99 15.10 5.98
C TYR A 110 -10.75 15.96 4.98
N HIS A 111 -10.37 17.23 4.93
CA HIS A 111 -10.86 18.19 3.95
C HIS A 111 -9.76 18.46 2.92
N THR A 112 -10.14 18.38 1.66
CA THR A 112 -9.26 18.62 0.52
C THR A 112 -9.95 19.56 -0.44
N ASN A 113 -9.18 20.08 -1.40
CA ASN A 113 -9.72 20.96 -2.45
C ASN A 113 -10.74 20.27 -3.37
N TYR A 114 -10.81 18.93 -3.37
CA TYR A 114 -11.65 18.15 -4.28
C TYR A 114 -12.82 17.48 -3.58
N GLN A 115 -12.58 16.95 -2.38
CA GLN A 115 -13.59 16.24 -1.62
C GLN A 115 -13.26 16.20 -0.13
N THR A 116 -14.31 16.01 0.67
CA THR A 116 -14.18 15.60 2.08
C THR A 116 -14.33 14.09 2.15
N PHE A 117 -13.45 13.42 2.87
CA PHE A 117 -13.55 11.98 3.11
C PHE A 117 -13.20 11.65 4.56
N SER A 118 -13.69 10.50 5.02
CA SER A 118 -13.34 9.96 6.34
C SER A 118 -12.37 8.79 6.20
N VAL A 119 -11.55 8.63 7.22
CA VAL A 119 -10.57 7.57 7.36
C VAL A 119 -10.94 6.76 8.60
N LEU A 120 -11.10 5.46 8.42
CA LEU A 120 -11.39 4.51 9.48
C LEU A 120 -10.11 3.75 9.82
N ILE A 121 -9.71 3.75 11.10
CA ILE A 121 -8.68 2.84 11.60
C ILE A 121 -9.39 1.60 12.10
N LEU A 122 -8.98 0.43 11.60
CA LEU A 122 -9.53 -0.86 12.00
C LEU A 122 -8.56 -1.58 12.92
N ASP A 123 -9.07 -2.21 13.97
CA ASP A 123 -8.35 -3.11 14.87
C ASP A 123 -7.06 -2.49 15.47
N ASN A 124 -7.00 -1.16 15.63
CA ASN A 124 -5.81 -0.39 16.05
C ASN A 124 -4.60 -0.48 15.10
N HIS A 125 -4.82 -0.83 13.83
CA HIS A 125 -3.77 -0.83 12.82
C HIS A 125 -3.77 0.49 12.04
N GLU A 126 -3.06 1.48 12.56
CA GLU A 126 -2.99 2.85 12.00
C GLU A 126 -2.27 2.92 10.63
N LEU A 127 -1.51 1.89 10.26
CA LEU A 127 -0.71 1.87 9.03
C LEU A 127 -1.52 1.51 7.78
N LEU A 128 -2.71 0.90 7.92
CA LEU A 128 -3.59 0.57 6.81
C LEU A 128 -5.04 1.02 7.08
N PRO A 129 -5.27 2.33 7.18
CA PRO A 129 -6.61 2.84 7.37
C PRO A 129 -7.47 2.63 6.11
N ILE A 130 -8.78 2.80 6.25
CA ILE A 130 -9.77 2.65 5.17
C ILE A 130 -10.38 4.01 4.85
N THR A 131 -10.40 4.38 3.56
CA THR A 131 -11.10 5.60 3.13
C THR A 131 -12.56 5.30 2.83
N VAL A 132 -13.44 6.16 3.34
CA VAL A 132 -14.88 6.12 3.08
C VAL A 132 -15.41 7.53 2.82
N ASN A 133 -16.33 7.65 1.86
CA ASN A 133 -16.98 8.93 1.52
C ASN A 133 -18.19 9.25 2.43
N GLU A 134 -18.51 8.36 3.37
CA GLU A 134 -19.68 8.46 4.25
C GLU A 134 -19.26 8.70 5.71
N SER A 135 -20.11 9.41 6.46
CA SER A 135 -19.83 9.87 7.84
C SER A 135 -20.60 9.13 8.92
N ASN A 136 -21.36 8.07 8.60
CA ASN A 136 -22.24 7.37 9.55
C ASN A 136 -21.58 6.18 10.28
N TYR A 137 -20.28 6.24 10.51
CA TYR A 137 -19.52 5.20 11.21
C TYR A 137 -19.32 5.55 12.69
N LYS A 138 -19.27 4.54 13.56
CA LYS A 138 -18.95 4.74 14.98
C LYS A 138 -17.80 3.85 15.43
N ILE A 139 -17.03 4.36 16.38
CA ILE A 139 -16.02 3.56 17.08
C ILE A 139 -16.72 2.40 17.78
N GLY A 140 -16.20 1.19 17.60
CA GLY A 140 -16.77 -0.08 18.07
C GLY A 140 -17.62 -0.82 17.03
N ASP A 141 -17.98 -0.20 15.91
CA ASP A 141 -18.72 -0.87 14.85
C ASP A 141 -17.82 -1.85 14.07
N ASN A 142 -18.40 -2.97 13.62
CA ASN A 142 -17.72 -3.90 12.72
C ASN A 142 -17.88 -3.44 11.26
N TYR A 143 -16.76 -3.19 10.60
CA TYR A 143 -16.70 -2.77 9.21
C TYR A 143 -16.37 -3.95 8.30
N HIS A 144 -16.97 -3.97 7.10
CA HIS A 144 -16.73 -4.98 6.09
C HIS A 144 -16.63 -4.34 4.71
N THR A 145 -15.60 -4.70 3.95
CA THR A 145 -15.43 -4.20 2.58
C THR A 145 -14.75 -5.23 1.67
N LYS A 146 -14.64 -4.90 0.39
CA LYS A 146 -13.80 -5.63 -0.57
C LYS A 146 -12.70 -4.70 -1.02
N LEU A 147 -11.46 -5.17 -0.98
CA LEU A 147 -10.31 -4.45 -1.49
C LEU A 147 -10.01 -4.95 -2.90
N LYS A 148 -9.84 -4.03 -3.84
CA LYS A 148 -9.51 -4.35 -5.23
C LYS A 148 -8.12 -3.83 -5.56
N PHE A 149 -7.15 -4.73 -5.62
CA PHE A 149 -5.76 -4.35 -5.84
C PHE A 149 -5.51 -3.97 -7.31
N GLN A 150 -4.79 -2.87 -7.51
CA GLN A 150 -4.44 -2.29 -8.81
C GLN A 150 -3.00 -1.77 -8.76
N ASN A 151 -2.44 -1.50 -9.94
CA ASN A 151 -1.12 -0.87 -10.03
C ASN A 151 -1.25 0.65 -9.86
N TYR A 152 -0.41 1.21 -9.01
CA TYR A 152 -0.19 2.64 -8.84
C TYR A 152 1.28 2.98 -9.05
N TYR A 153 1.56 4.25 -9.35
CA TYR A 153 2.91 4.78 -9.51
C TYR A 153 3.05 6.01 -8.61
N PHE A 154 4.01 5.98 -7.69
CA PHE A 154 4.37 7.11 -6.85
C PHE A 154 5.80 7.54 -7.22
N ASN A 155 5.96 8.75 -7.76
CA ASN A 155 7.24 9.26 -8.28
C ASN A 155 7.96 8.31 -9.26
N GLY A 156 7.20 7.50 -10.01
CA GLY A 156 7.75 6.51 -10.95
C GLY A 156 7.96 5.10 -10.37
N ASN A 157 7.91 4.92 -9.04
CA ASN A 157 7.96 3.60 -8.41
C ASN A 157 6.60 2.90 -8.50
N GLN A 158 6.57 1.68 -9.04
CA GLN A 158 5.34 0.88 -9.11
C GLN A 158 5.00 0.24 -7.77
N MET A 159 3.74 0.36 -7.35
CA MET A 159 3.18 -0.29 -6.16
C MET A 159 1.82 -0.92 -6.45
N VAL A 160 1.45 -1.95 -5.67
CA VAL A 160 0.14 -2.64 -5.80
C VAL A 160 -0.74 -2.37 -4.60
N SER A 161 -1.65 -1.41 -4.72
CA SER A 161 -2.57 -1.00 -3.63
C SER A 161 -4.03 -1.20 -4.04
N ALA A 162 -4.94 -1.09 -3.08
CA ALA A 162 -6.38 -1.02 -3.32
C ALA A 162 -6.88 0.39 -3.02
N SER A 163 -7.78 0.94 -3.86
CA SER A 163 -8.31 2.28 -3.62
C SER A 163 -9.07 2.39 -2.29
N GLU A 164 -9.63 1.28 -1.81
CA GLU A 164 -10.29 1.22 -0.50
C GLU A 164 -9.29 1.28 0.69
N LEU A 165 -8.07 0.74 0.50
CA LEU A 165 -6.97 0.82 1.48
C LEU A 165 -6.32 2.17 1.37
N ILE A 166 -7.03 3.16 1.89
CA ILE A 166 -6.62 4.53 1.91
C ILE A 166 -6.33 5.05 0.48
N HIS A 167 -7.20 5.91 -0.05
CA HIS A 167 -6.92 6.80 -1.19
C HIS A 167 -5.77 7.80 -0.89
N SER A 168 -4.93 7.46 0.08
CA SER A 168 -4.15 8.30 0.95
C SER A 168 -2.71 7.76 1.08
N TYR A 169 -2.26 7.06 0.03
CA TYR A 169 -0.94 7.38 -0.50
C TYR A 169 -0.76 8.90 -0.72
N MET A 170 -1.82 9.71 -0.68
CA MET A 170 -1.76 11.16 -0.50
C MET A 170 -1.87 11.67 0.94
N ALA A 171 -2.36 10.94 1.95
CA ALA A 171 -2.44 11.47 3.32
C ALA A 171 -1.05 11.59 3.94
N LEU A 172 -0.18 10.61 3.72
CA LEU A 172 1.21 10.69 4.18
C LEU A 172 1.95 11.82 3.47
N PRO A 173 1.96 11.92 2.13
CA PRO A 173 2.49 13.10 1.43
C PRO A 173 1.84 14.42 1.84
N ALA A 174 0.55 14.45 2.15
CA ALA A 174 -0.11 15.69 2.57
C ALA A 174 0.28 16.08 4.00
N ALA A 175 0.55 15.11 4.88
CA ALA A 175 1.17 15.37 6.18
C ALA A 175 2.61 15.90 6.03
N ILE A 176 3.39 15.38 5.06
CA ILE A 176 4.70 15.97 4.68
C ILE A 176 4.50 17.44 4.28
N GLY A 177 3.52 17.72 3.42
CA GLY A 177 3.22 19.08 3.00
C GLY A 177 2.78 20.01 4.13
N GLN A 178 2.01 19.52 5.10
CA GLN A 178 1.64 20.30 6.28
C GLN A 178 2.85 20.65 7.14
N VAL A 179 3.75 19.68 7.40
CA VAL A 179 5.01 19.95 8.12
C VAL A 179 5.85 20.99 7.37
N MET A 180 5.91 20.89 6.05
CA MET A 180 6.66 21.84 5.22
C MET A 180 6.05 23.25 5.28
N ASP A 181 4.73 23.37 5.25
CA ASP A 181 4.02 24.65 5.39
C ASP A 181 4.35 25.31 6.74
N ASP A 182 4.33 24.54 7.83
CA ASP A 182 4.66 25.02 9.18
C ASP A 182 6.13 25.48 9.28
N VAL A 183 7.08 24.69 8.75
CA VAL A 183 8.51 25.03 8.73
C VAL A 183 8.75 26.29 7.90
N SER A 184 8.08 26.41 6.75
CA SER A 184 8.23 27.55 5.84
C SER A 184 7.72 28.84 6.48
N TYR A 185 6.57 28.77 7.15
CA TYR A 185 6.06 29.91 7.92
C TYR A 185 7.07 30.41 8.97
N VAL A 186 7.77 29.50 9.66
CA VAL A 186 8.83 29.86 10.62
C VAL A 186 10.05 30.49 9.93
N ARG A 187 10.37 30.10 8.70
CA ARG A 187 11.49 30.66 7.91
C ARG A 187 11.18 32.02 7.26
N GLY A 188 9.94 32.47 7.32
CA GLY A 188 9.52 33.82 6.95
C GLY A 188 8.54 33.88 5.78
N PHE A 189 8.41 32.81 4.99
CA PHE A 189 7.48 32.73 3.87
C PHE A 189 6.68 31.43 3.86
N SER A 190 5.37 31.51 3.64
CA SER A 190 4.51 30.37 3.35
C SER A 190 3.74 30.57 2.04
N PHE A 191 3.19 29.49 1.51
CA PHE A 191 2.50 29.48 0.23
C PHE A 191 1.07 28.99 0.39
N ASN A 192 0.12 29.87 0.09
CA ASN A 192 -1.31 29.57 0.14
C ASN A 192 -1.85 29.29 -1.25
N LEU A 193 -2.49 28.14 -1.43
CA LEU A 193 -3.13 27.81 -2.70
C LEU A 193 -4.28 28.80 -2.99
N THR A 194 -4.26 29.43 -4.17
CA THR A 194 -5.33 30.32 -4.63
C THR A 194 -6.13 29.72 -5.77
N SER A 195 -5.47 28.98 -6.67
CA SER A 195 -6.10 28.36 -7.82
C SER A 195 -5.35 27.11 -8.22
N ASN A 196 -6.08 26.16 -8.80
CA ASN A 196 -5.53 24.91 -9.29
C ASN A 196 -6.42 24.43 -10.44
N SER A 197 -6.00 24.70 -11.66
CA SER A 197 -6.77 24.36 -12.86
C SER A 197 -5.86 24.29 -14.09
N ASN A 198 -6.22 23.47 -15.07
CA ASN A 198 -5.53 23.42 -16.36
C ASN A 198 -4.00 23.31 -16.23
N ASN A 199 -3.50 22.34 -15.47
CA ASN A 199 -2.06 22.09 -15.26
C ASN A 199 -1.31 23.25 -14.60
N THR A 200 -2.04 24.20 -14.06
CA THR A 200 -1.52 25.44 -13.51
C THR A 200 -1.97 25.57 -12.07
N ILE A 201 -0.99 25.74 -11.18
CA ILE A 201 -1.18 25.87 -9.75
C ILE A 201 -0.75 27.27 -9.37
N GLU A 202 -1.61 28.01 -8.69
CA GLU A 202 -1.30 29.35 -8.21
C GLU A 202 -1.19 29.35 -6.70
N TYR A 203 -0.07 29.87 -6.22
CA TYR A 203 0.20 30.11 -4.82
C TYR A 203 0.35 31.60 -4.58
N ARG A 204 -0.39 32.11 -3.61
CA ARG A 204 -0.13 33.41 -3.01
C ARG A 204 0.96 33.24 -1.96
N LEU A 205 1.94 34.12 -2.00
CA LEU A 205 2.95 34.21 -0.97
C LEU A 205 2.37 34.85 0.30
N ILE A 206 2.74 34.34 1.45
CA ILE A 206 2.49 34.99 2.75
C ILE A 206 3.83 35.20 3.44
N GLN A 207 4.11 36.43 3.85
CA GLN A 207 5.33 36.83 4.51
C GLN A 207 5.10 37.26 5.95
N ASN A 208 6.14 37.16 6.78
CA ASN A 208 6.12 37.69 8.14
C ASN A 208 6.70 39.12 8.19
N ASN A 209 5.87 40.12 7.85
CA ASN A 209 6.03 41.57 8.15
C ASN A 209 7.27 42.32 7.65
N ALA A 210 8.14 41.73 6.84
CA ALA A 210 9.32 42.41 6.28
C ALA A 210 9.27 42.44 4.75
N SER A 211 9.40 43.62 4.17
CA SER A 211 9.49 43.81 2.72
C SER A 211 10.95 43.73 2.28
N TYR A 212 11.21 42.94 1.24
CA TYR A 212 12.54 42.74 0.66
C TYR A 212 12.50 42.95 -0.86
N PRO A 213 13.58 43.44 -1.48
CA PRO A 213 13.69 43.53 -2.93
C PRO A 213 13.56 42.16 -3.61
N LEU A 214 12.85 42.11 -4.74
CA LEU A 214 12.72 40.88 -5.53
C LEU A 214 14.05 40.32 -6.04
N SER A 215 15.04 41.19 -6.28
CA SER A 215 16.40 40.82 -6.74
C SER A 215 17.19 39.97 -5.75
N ASP A 216 16.81 39.97 -4.47
CA ASP A 216 17.50 39.21 -3.44
C ASP A 216 17.03 37.75 -3.36
N PHE A 217 15.99 37.38 -4.13
CA PHE A 217 15.33 36.08 -4.03
C PHE A 217 15.50 35.24 -5.29
N ASN A 218 15.89 33.98 -5.10
CA ASN A 218 15.81 32.95 -6.13
C ASN A 218 14.71 31.95 -5.81
N VAL A 219 14.21 31.27 -6.83
CA VAL A 219 13.25 30.17 -6.66
C VAL A 219 13.64 28.98 -7.53
N SER A 220 13.52 27.78 -6.96
CA SER A 220 13.71 26.52 -7.67
C SER A 220 12.44 25.68 -7.58
N LEU A 221 12.16 24.92 -8.63
CA LEU A 221 11.17 23.86 -8.63
C LEU A 221 11.91 22.53 -8.79
N ARG A 222 11.67 21.64 -7.84
CA ARG A 222 12.27 20.33 -7.76
C ARG A 222 11.20 19.26 -7.90
N LYS A 223 11.58 18.14 -8.51
CA LYS A 223 10.71 16.98 -8.63
C LYS A 223 11.14 15.94 -7.61
N GLY A 224 10.15 15.42 -6.87
CA GLY A 224 10.27 14.32 -5.93
C GLY A 224 11.23 13.23 -6.44
N GLY A 225 12.33 13.03 -5.72
CA GLY A 225 13.46 12.21 -6.16
C GLY A 225 13.39 10.75 -5.73
N LEU A 226 13.43 9.83 -6.69
CA LEU A 226 13.45 8.37 -6.53
C LEU A 226 14.55 7.87 -5.58
N PHE A 227 14.17 7.36 -4.40
CA PHE A 227 14.74 6.07 -4.03
C PHE A 227 14.24 5.08 -5.07
N GLU A 228 15.09 4.72 -6.04
CA GLU A 228 14.79 3.66 -7.00
C GLU A 228 14.64 2.34 -6.23
N ILE A 229 13.41 2.06 -5.81
CA ILE A 229 13.05 0.71 -5.45
C ILE A 229 12.87 0.02 -6.79
N ASN A 230 13.96 -0.53 -7.32
CA ASN A 230 14.03 -1.29 -8.58
C ASN A 230 13.19 -2.60 -8.54
N GLN A 231 12.18 -2.65 -7.67
CA GLN A 231 11.26 -3.75 -7.43
C GLN A 231 9.86 -3.19 -7.21
N THR A 232 8.86 -3.84 -7.80
CA THR A 232 7.46 -3.53 -7.50
C THR A 232 7.16 -3.78 -6.03
N ILE A 233 6.64 -2.77 -5.33
CA ILE A 233 6.17 -2.91 -3.94
C ILE A 233 4.81 -3.60 -3.98
N ASN A 234 4.83 -4.91 -3.79
CA ASN A 234 3.64 -5.76 -3.86
C ASN A 234 3.05 -6.11 -2.48
N ASN A 235 3.72 -5.72 -1.39
CA ASN A 235 3.17 -5.73 -0.04
C ASN A 235 2.67 -4.33 0.31
N LEU A 236 1.83 -4.24 1.34
CA LEU A 236 1.24 -2.97 1.77
C LEU A 236 2.14 -2.18 2.72
N ASN A 237 3.46 -2.29 2.59
CA ASN A 237 4.43 -1.63 3.47
C ASN A 237 4.85 -0.25 2.95
N TYR A 238 3.87 0.55 2.48
CA TYR A 238 4.09 1.91 1.99
C TYR A 238 4.63 2.92 3.01
N PRO A 239 4.42 2.77 4.34
CA PRO A 239 4.99 3.70 5.31
C PRO A 239 6.51 3.86 5.18
N VAL A 240 7.23 2.83 4.73
CA VAL A 240 8.68 2.92 4.49
C VAL A 240 8.99 3.86 3.31
N LEU A 241 8.25 3.74 2.20
CA LEU A 241 8.39 4.63 1.03
C LEU A 241 8.14 6.10 1.44
N PHE A 242 7.08 6.35 2.20
CA PHE A 242 6.75 7.71 2.63
C PHE A 242 7.67 8.25 3.71
N ALA A 243 8.19 7.41 4.61
CA ALA A 243 9.21 7.83 5.56
C ALA A 243 10.51 8.23 4.85
N MET A 244 10.84 7.55 3.74
CA MET A 244 11.98 7.90 2.89
C MET A 244 11.75 9.23 2.17
N GLU A 245 10.57 9.45 1.59
CA GLU A 245 10.17 10.75 1.00
C GLU A 245 10.26 11.87 2.05
N TYR A 246 9.75 11.65 3.26
CA TYR A 246 9.80 12.63 4.35
C TYR A 246 11.25 12.99 4.73
N VAL A 247 12.14 12.01 4.81
CA VAL A 247 13.57 12.26 5.08
C VAL A 247 14.22 13.04 3.95
N GLN A 248 13.84 12.83 2.69
CA GLN A 248 14.37 13.60 1.56
C GLN A 248 13.94 15.07 1.64
N VAL A 249 12.63 15.31 1.77
CA VAL A 249 12.06 16.66 1.88
C VAL A 249 12.65 17.43 3.08
N MET A 250 12.84 16.77 4.22
CA MET A 250 13.32 17.42 5.44
C MET A 250 14.84 17.46 5.61
N GLY A 251 15.56 16.56 4.95
CA GLY A 251 16.92 16.16 5.33
C GLY A 251 18.03 16.68 4.44
N ASP A 252 17.72 17.49 3.42
CA ASP A 252 18.71 17.97 2.42
C ASP A 252 19.46 16.78 1.75
N TYR A 253 18.85 15.58 1.82
CA TYR A 253 19.47 14.29 1.51
C TYR A 253 19.25 14.00 0.03
N ASP A 254 20.26 14.36 -0.75
CA ASP A 254 20.31 14.37 -2.21
C ASP A 254 19.43 15.44 -2.84
N LYS A 255 20.10 16.47 -3.37
CA LYS A 255 19.53 17.49 -4.25
C LYS A 255 18.70 16.78 -5.32
N GLU A 256 17.38 16.81 -5.14
CA GLU A 256 16.43 16.40 -6.16
C GLU A 256 16.79 17.08 -7.48
N SER A 257 16.44 16.46 -8.61
CA SER A 257 16.66 17.11 -9.89
C SER A 257 15.85 18.40 -9.93
N GLU A 258 16.54 19.53 -9.80
CA GLU A 258 15.99 20.84 -10.14
C GLU A 258 15.50 20.77 -11.58
N ILE A 259 14.18 20.88 -11.75
CA ILE A 259 13.54 20.83 -13.06
C ILE A 259 13.31 22.23 -13.60
N ASP A 260 13.32 23.25 -12.74
CA ASP A 260 13.30 24.64 -13.15
C ASP A 260 13.89 25.56 -12.07
N TYR A 261 14.37 26.72 -12.50
CA TYR A 261 15.02 27.70 -11.65
C TYR A 261 14.87 29.11 -12.20
N MET A 262 14.76 30.06 -11.28
CA MET A 262 14.75 31.50 -11.53
C MET A 262 15.75 32.16 -10.58
N SER A 263 16.74 32.83 -11.14
CA SER A 263 17.84 33.46 -10.39
C SER A 263 17.41 34.66 -9.56
N SER A 264 16.41 35.38 -10.03
CA SER A 264 15.86 36.58 -9.42
C SER A 264 14.35 36.59 -9.64
N LEU A 265 13.55 36.94 -8.62
CA LEU A 265 12.11 37.11 -8.81
C LEU A 265 11.76 38.26 -9.77
N GLU A 266 12.68 39.20 -10.00
CA GLU A 266 12.52 40.28 -11.00
C GLU A 266 12.45 39.75 -12.43
N ASP A 267 13.01 38.56 -12.69
CA ASP A 267 12.97 37.93 -14.01
C ASP A 267 11.52 37.57 -14.41
N GLY A 268 10.65 37.35 -13.41
CA GLY A 268 9.22 37.04 -13.55
C GLY A 268 8.92 35.66 -14.15
N ILE A 269 9.80 35.10 -14.97
CA ILE A 269 9.63 33.78 -15.60
C ILE A 269 10.95 33.00 -15.50
N SER A 270 10.85 31.73 -15.11
CA SER A 270 12.00 30.83 -14.98
C SER A 270 12.52 30.31 -16.32
N ASN A 271 13.71 29.71 -16.31
CA ASN A 271 14.39 29.26 -17.52
C ASN A 271 13.57 28.26 -18.37
N ASN A 272 12.83 27.35 -17.73
CA ASN A 272 12.01 26.35 -18.42
C ASN A 272 10.52 26.73 -18.48
N ASN A 273 10.15 27.95 -18.10
CA ASN A 273 8.78 28.47 -18.05
C ASN A 273 7.80 27.66 -17.16
N MET A 274 8.29 26.84 -16.24
CA MET A 274 7.44 26.12 -15.29
C MET A 274 7.07 27.00 -14.10
N ILE A 275 7.83 28.04 -13.80
CA ILE A 275 7.56 29.00 -12.72
C ILE A 275 7.34 30.38 -13.34
N THR A 276 6.27 31.04 -12.93
CA THR A 276 6.05 32.46 -13.20
C THR A 276 5.81 33.16 -11.87
N PHE A 277 6.62 34.17 -11.57
CA PHE A 277 6.41 35.07 -10.46
C PHE A 277 5.68 36.32 -10.95
N ILE A 278 4.67 36.75 -10.21
CA ILE A 278 3.86 37.92 -10.53
C ILE A 278 3.90 38.85 -9.33
N ASP A 279 4.65 39.94 -9.48
CA ASP A 279 4.55 41.12 -8.63
C ASP A 279 3.22 41.82 -8.94
N VAL A 280 2.24 41.62 -8.06
CA VAL A 280 0.85 42.04 -8.31
C VAL A 280 0.70 43.55 -8.17
N ASN A 281 1.48 44.19 -7.31
CA ASN A 281 1.40 45.63 -7.04
C ASN A 281 2.45 46.44 -7.81
N SER A 282 3.43 45.78 -8.44
CA SER A 282 4.52 46.35 -9.24
C SER A 282 5.43 47.28 -8.44
N ASP A 283 5.67 46.98 -7.17
CA ASP A 283 6.55 47.78 -6.30
C ASP A 283 8.00 47.25 -6.21
N ASN A 284 8.31 46.16 -6.90
CA ASN A 284 9.59 45.44 -6.87
C ASN A 284 9.99 44.95 -5.46
N LEU A 285 9.02 44.75 -4.58
CA LEU A 285 9.21 44.17 -3.26
C LEU A 285 8.37 42.90 -3.14
N ILE A 286 8.88 41.97 -2.34
CA ILE A 286 8.12 40.78 -1.99
C ILE A 286 6.96 41.15 -1.06
N SER A 287 5.76 40.67 -1.39
CA SER A 287 4.51 41.05 -0.75
C SER A 287 3.53 39.89 -0.58
N ASP A 288 2.60 40.02 0.38
CA ASP A 288 1.52 39.05 0.62
C ASP A 288 0.51 38.95 -0.55
N SER A 289 0.62 39.84 -1.54
CA SER A 289 -0.23 39.81 -2.74
C SER A 289 0.41 39.06 -3.91
N ASP A 290 1.70 38.76 -3.84
CA ASP A 290 2.43 38.20 -4.97
C ASP A 290 2.07 36.74 -5.22
N ILE A 291 2.18 36.35 -6.48
CA ILE A 291 1.70 35.06 -6.95
C ILE A 291 2.84 34.29 -7.62
N PHE A 292 3.01 33.05 -7.19
CA PHE A 292 3.72 32.03 -7.95
C PHE A 292 2.72 31.22 -8.75
N ARG A 293 2.90 31.18 -10.06
CA ARG A 293 2.17 30.28 -10.97
C ARG A 293 3.10 29.16 -11.42
N ILE A 294 2.73 27.94 -11.11
CA ILE A 294 3.49 26.73 -11.40
C ILE A 294 2.77 25.92 -12.48
N HIS A 295 3.46 25.63 -13.58
CA HIS A 295 2.96 24.81 -14.67
C HIS A 295 3.55 23.40 -14.55
N LEU A 296 2.73 22.43 -14.15
CA LEU A 296 3.14 21.03 -14.02
C LEU A 296 2.47 20.19 -15.12
N PRO A 297 3.13 19.15 -15.65
CA PRO A 297 2.50 18.25 -16.61
C PRO A 297 1.25 17.59 -16.02
N ALA A 298 0.20 17.43 -16.84
CA ALA A 298 -0.98 16.68 -16.45
C ALA A 298 -0.60 15.23 -16.13
N THR A 299 -1.03 14.72 -14.97
CA THR A 299 -1.02 13.28 -14.73
C THR A 299 -2.23 12.68 -15.46
N GLN A 300 -2.00 12.05 -16.62
CA GLN A 300 -3.07 11.55 -17.49
C GLN A 300 -3.84 10.34 -16.91
N ASN A 301 -3.57 9.95 -15.66
CA ASN A 301 -4.05 8.72 -15.06
C ASN A 301 -4.20 8.87 -13.54
N HIS A 302 -5.36 8.47 -13.02
CA HIS A 302 -5.69 8.40 -11.58
C HIS A 302 -4.74 7.50 -10.77
N ALA A 303 -3.92 6.68 -11.42
CA ALA A 303 -2.94 5.82 -10.77
C ALA A 303 -1.53 6.43 -10.64
N ILE A 304 -1.26 7.61 -11.22
CA ILE A 304 0.06 8.25 -11.22
C ILE A 304 0.05 9.43 -10.25
N ILE A 305 0.91 9.39 -9.24
CA ILE A 305 1.14 10.49 -8.29
C ILE A 305 2.56 10.98 -8.47
N GLU A 306 2.73 12.27 -8.64
CA GLU A 306 4.03 12.92 -8.69
C GLU A 306 4.11 13.99 -7.60
N THR A 307 5.26 14.13 -6.97
CA THR A 307 5.49 15.15 -5.94
C THR A 307 6.55 16.12 -6.44
N TYR A 308 6.44 17.37 -5.98
CA TYR A 308 7.32 18.46 -6.35
C TYR A 308 7.54 19.35 -5.14
N GLU A 309 8.66 20.06 -5.11
CA GLU A 309 8.98 21.03 -4.09
C GLU A 309 9.32 22.37 -4.74
N LEU A 310 8.55 23.40 -4.40
CA LEU A 310 8.88 24.79 -4.72
C LEU A 310 9.69 25.36 -3.57
N ILE A 311 10.91 25.86 -3.82
CA ILE A 311 11.79 26.38 -2.79
C ILE A 311 12.16 27.81 -3.13
N LEU A 312 11.84 28.74 -2.23
CA LEU A 312 12.26 30.14 -2.25
C LEU A 312 13.50 30.28 -1.36
N ASN A 313 14.60 30.76 -1.95
CA ASN A 313 15.92 30.84 -1.33
C ASN A 313 16.42 29.47 -0.82
N ASP A 314 16.92 28.67 -1.76
CA ASP A 314 17.41 27.28 -1.61
C ASP A 314 18.61 27.08 -0.64
N LYS A 315 19.07 28.13 0.06
CA LYS A 315 20.12 27.98 1.08
C LYS A 315 19.53 27.57 2.42
N LEU A 316 19.01 26.34 2.50
CA LEU A 316 18.59 25.69 3.75
C LEU A 316 19.78 25.45 4.72
N ALA A 317 21.01 25.34 4.22
CA ALA A 317 22.18 24.91 5.02
C ALA A 317 23.22 26.00 5.37
N GLU A 318 23.19 27.20 4.77
CA GLU A 318 24.26 28.20 4.96
C GLU A 318 23.71 29.56 5.40
N GLY A 319 23.16 29.63 6.62
CA GLY A 319 23.02 30.86 7.39
C GLY A 319 22.66 32.12 6.59
N SER A 320 21.70 32.03 5.65
CA SER A 320 21.35 33.16 4.82
C SER A 320 20.70 34.22 5.71
N GLU A 321 21.17 35.46 5.62
CA GLU A 321 20.56 36.61 6.32
C GLU A 321 19.12 36.88 5.85
N PHE A 322 18.69 36.22 4.78
CA PHE A 322 17.37 36.38 4.16
C PHE A 322 16.40 35.25 4.54
N PRO A 323 15.11 35.59 4.74
CA PRO A 323 14.07 34.60 4.93
C PRO A 323 13.90 33.71 3.71
N GLY A 324 13.30 32.55 3.92
CA GLY A 324 13.03 31.56 2.88
C GLY A 324 11.79 30.76 3.20
N GLY A 325 11.47 29.82 2.32
CA GLY A 325 10.32 28.94 2.50
C GLY A 325 10.25 27.91 1.40
N GLY A 326 9.45 26.88 1.59
CA GLY A 326 9.15 25.93 0.54
C GLY A 326 7.69 25.50 0.56
N LYS A 327 7.29 24.85 -0.53
CA LYS A 327 5.97 24.27 -0.69
C LYS A 327 6.10 22.90 -1.30
N TYR A 328 5.63 21.91 -0.57
CA TYR A 328 5.48 20.56 -1.09
C TYR A 328 4.16 20.45 -1.86
N ILE A 329 4.24 19.94 -3.09
CA ILE A 329 3.14 19.88 -4.05
C ILE A 329 2.93 18.43 -4.43
N ILE A 330 1.71 17.94 -4.26
CA ILE A 330 1.30 16.60 -4.71
C ILE A 330 0.47 16.80 -5.99
N ASN A 331 1.02 16.45 -7.14
CA ASN A 331 0.34 16.52 -8.43
C ASN A 331 -0.34 15.17 -8.73
N TRP A 332 -1.66 15.19 -8.84
CA TRP A 332 -2.48 14.02 -9.15
C TRP A 332 -3.50 14.33 -10.26
N TYR A 333 -4.39 13.38 -10.59
CA TYR A 333 -5.20 13.45 -11.82
C TYR A 333 -6.14 14.66 -11.88
N ASP A 334 -6.55 15.18 -10.72
CA ASP A 334 -7.35 16.40 -10.60
C ASP A 334 -6.52 17.67 -10.36
N GLY A 335 -5.18 17.56 -10.28
CA GLY A 335 -4.22 18.64 -10.01
C GLY A 335 -3.55 18.56 -8.63
N ALA A 336 -3.14 19.71 -8.10
CA ALA A 336 -2.49 19.82 -6.79
C ALA A 336 -3.41 19.46 -5.60
N TYR A 337 -3.01 18.45 -4.84
CA TYR A 337 -3.69 18.03 -3.63
C TYR A 337 -3.09 18.68 -2.38
N GLN A 338 -3.96 19.18 -1.48
CA GLN A 338 -3.60 19.67 -0.16
C GLN A 338 -4.60 19.14 0.88
N SER A 339 -4.09 18.73 2.05
CA SER A 339 -4.94 18.41 3.20
C SER A 339 -4.88 19.54 4.21
N TYR A 340 -6.04 19.89 4.75
CA TYR A 340 -6.14 20.78 5.90
C TYR A 340 -6.67 19.95 7.08
N SER A 341 -5.91 19.91 8.19
CA SER A 341 -6.42 19.45 9.48
C SER A 341 -6.89 20.66 10.28
N TYR A 342 -8.14 20.66 10.73
CA TYR A 342 -8.67 21.66 11.66
C TYR A 342 -8.53 21.23 13.11
#